data_AF-A0A4R7FSQ3-F1
#
_entry.id   AF-A0A4R7FSQ3-F1
#
_cell.length_a   1.000
_cell.length_b   1.000
_cell.length_c   1.000
_cell.angle_alpha   90.00
_cell.angle_beta   90.00
_cell.angle_gamma   90.00
#
_symmetry.space_group_name_H-M   'P 1'
#
loop_
_entity.id
_entity.type
_entity.pdbx_description
1 polymer ?
#
loop_
_entity_poly.entity_id
_entity_poly.type
_entity_poly.pdbx_seq_one_letter_code
_entity_poly.pdbx_strand_id
1 'polypeptide(L)' 'MECPPIRAEAWLEEHEADLIGLEEADAVALVEGAGLHARVIAPGPGWMTQEQRRDRIDLWRSAEGPIASASAG' A
#
# COMPACT_ATOMS: atom_id res chain seq x y z
N MET A 1 -21.80 -13.09 -10.04
CA MET A 1 -21.65 -12.73 -8.62
C MET A 1 -20.38 -11.92 -8.53
N GLU A 2 -20.52 -10.60 -8.48
CA GLU A 2 -19.41 -9.67 -8.29
C GLU A 2 -18.96 -9.80 -6.83
N CYS A 3 -17.71 -10.19 -6.59
CA CYS A 3 -17.18 -10.15 -5.22
C CYS A 3 -17.10 -8.67 -4.82
N PRO A 4 -17.63 -8.26 -3.66
CA PRO A 4 -17.46 -6.89 -3.20
C PRO A 4 -15.95 -6.60 -3.08
N PRO A 5 -15.50 -5.40 -3.50
CA PRO A 5 -14.08 -5.06 -3.44
C PRO A 5 -13.58 -5.18 -2.01
N ILE A 6 -12.34 -5.61 -1.86
CA ILE A 6 -11.67 -5.62 -0.59
C ILE A 6 -11.57 -4.17 -0.09
N ARG A 7 -11.72 -3.92 1.22
CA ARG A 7 -11.72 -2.56 1.80
C ARG A 7 -10.47 -1.77 1.40
N ALA A 8 -9.32 -2.45 1.37
CA ALA A 8 -8.07 -1.90 0.87
C ALA A 8 -8.09 -1.54 -0.62
N GLU A 9 -8.70 -2.37 -1.50
CA GLU A 9 -8.80 -2.09 -2.93
C GLU A 9 -9.64 -0.84 -3.20
N ALA A 10 -10.83 -0.76 -2.60
CA ALA A 10 -11.74 0.37 -2.79
C ALA A 10 -11.12 1.70 -2.32
N TRP A 11 -10.39 1.67 -1.21
CA TRP A 11 -9.69 2.85 -0.71
C TRP A 11 -8.49 3.24 -1.60
N LEU A 12 -7.74 2.25 -2.10
CA LEU A 12 -6.59 2.49 -2.96
C LEU A 12 -7.00 3.10 -4.31
N GLU A 13 -8.11 2.66 -4.89
CA GLU A 13 -8.64 3.26 -6.14
C GLU A 13 -8.88 4.77 -6.03
N GLU A 14 -9.23 5.27 -4.84
CA GLU A 14 -9.48 6.69 -4.60
C GLU A 14 -8.21 7.47 -4.21
N HIS A 15 -7.22 6.81 -3.60
CA HIS A 15 -6.08 7.46 -2.93
C HIS A 15 -4.69 7.03 -3.43
N GLU A 16 -4.58 6.16 -4.44
CA GLU A 16 -3.29 5.68 -4.95
C GLU A 16 -2.37 6.84 -5.35
N ALA A 17 -2.91 7.82 -6.07
CA ALA A 17 -2.16 8.98 -6.53
C ALA A 17 -1.64 9.86 -5.37
N ASP A 18 -2.34 9.86 -4.22
CA ASP A 18 -1.91 10.59 -3.02
C ASP A 18 -0.71 9.91 -2.33
N LEU A 19 -0.51 8.60 -2.55
CA LEU A 19 0.59 7.84 -1.95
C LEU A 19 1.89 7.96 -2.75
N ILE A 20 1.80 8.06 -4.08
CA ILE A 20 2.99 8.06 -4.94
C ILE A 20 3.77 9.37 -4.73
N GLY A 21 5.06 9.23 -4.43
CA GLY A 21 5.94 10.36 -4.14
C GLY A 21 5.94 10.81 -2.69
N LEU A 22 5.09 10.26 -1.81
CA LEU A 22 5.19 10.49 -0.38
C LEU A 22 6.39 9.77 0.22
N GLU A 23 6.93 10.36 1.28
CA GLU A 23 7.89 9.68 2.14
C GLU A 23 7.20 8.52 2.89
N GLU A 24 7.99 7.51 3.23
CA GLU A 24 7.51 6.29 3.89
C GLU A 24 6.62 6.57 5.10
N ALA A 25 7.03 7.48 5.98
CA ALA A 25 6.31 7.79 7.20
C ALA A 25 4.93 8.43 6.93
N ASP A 26 4.85 9.31 5.93
CA ASP A 26 3.61 10.00 5.56
C ASP A 26 2.63 9.04 4.88
N ALA A 27 3.12 8.20 3.96
CA ALA A 27 2.30 7.19 3.31
C ALA A 27 1.72 6.17 4.32
N VAL A 28 2.54 5.73 5.29
CA VAL A 28 2.09 4.85 6.37
C VAL A 28 1.03 5.53 7.22
N ALA A 29 1.24 6.79 7.62
CA ALA A 29 0.29 7.53 8.44
C ALA A 29 -1.06 7.72 7.73
N LEU A 30 -1.04 7.94 6.42
CA LEU A 30 -2.24 8.13 5.61
C LEU A 30 -3.07 6.84 5.51
N VAL A 31 -2.42 5.69 5.29
CA VAL A 31 -3.08 4.37 5.26
C VAL A 31 -3.62 3.97 6.64
N GLU A 32 -2.80 4.06 7.69
CA GLU A 32 -3.21 3.70 9.07
C GLU A 32 -4.29 4.65 9.60
N GLY A 33 -4.27 5.92 9.18
CA GLY A 33 -5.32 6.90 9.48
C GLY A 33 -6.68 6.54 8.90
N ALA A 34 -6.73 5.78 7.80
CA ALA A 34 -7.95 5.23 7.22
C ALA A 34 -8.44 3.94 7.93
N GLY A 35 -7.70 3.48 8.95
CA GLY A 35 -7.94 2.21 9.65
C GLY A 35 -7.58 0.99 8.80
N LEU A 36 -6.61 1.13 7.90
CA LEU A 36 -6.01 0.06 7.10
C LEU A 36 -4.59 -0.22 7.60
N HIS A 37 -4.05 -1.36 7.22
CA HIS A 37 -2.68 -1.75 7.54
C HIS A 37 -1.70 -1.39 6.42
N ALA A 38 -0.66 -0.63 6.75
CA ALA A 38 0.42 -0.31 5.82
C ALA A 38 1.57 -1.32 5.94
N ARG A 39 2.03 -1.86 4.81
CA ARG A 39 3.27 -2.65 4.73
C ARG A 39 4.23 -2.01 3.76
N VAL A 40 5.36 -1.53 4.26
CA VAL A 40 6.39 -0.95 3.41
C VAL A 40 7.30 -2.05 2.86
N ILE A 41 7.53 -1.98 1.55
CA ILE A 41 8.36 -2.88 0.79
C ILE A 41 9.56 -2.10 0.27
N ALA A 42 10.74 -2.38 0.84
CA ALA A 42 11.99 -1.81 0.36
C ALA A 42 12.44 -2.48 -0.95
N PRO A 43 13.10 -1.74 -1.85
CA PRO A 43 13.65 -2.31 -3.07
C PRO A 43 14.80 -3.27 -2.73
N GLY A 44 14.67 -4.54 -3.09
CA GLY A 44 15.70 -5.54 -2.85
C GLY A 44 15.33 -6.92 -3.36
N PRO A 45 16.32 -7.83 -3.50
CA PRO A 45 16.12 -9.20 -3.94
C PRO A 45 15.56 -10.05 -2.78
N GLY A 46 14.34 -9.75 -2.35
CA GLY A 46 13.59 -10.54 -1.37
C GLY A 46 12.37 -11.14 -2.03
N TRP A 47 12.25 -12.47 -2.04
CA TRP A 47 10.99 -13.12 -2.40
C TRP A 47 9.95 -12.76 -1.35
N MET A 48 8.93 -12.00 -1.74
CA MET A 48 7.83 -11.67 -0.85
C MET A 48 6.72 -12.69 -1.00
N THR A 49 6.36 -13.33 0.10
CA THR A 49 5.11 -14.08 0.19
C THR A 49 3.96 -13.08 0.14
N GLN A 50 3.14 -13.17 -0.91
CA GLN A 50 1.83 -12.51 -0.96
C GLN A 50 0.91 -13.21 0.05
N GLU A 51 0.78 -12.62 1.23
CA GLU A 51 -0.28 -12.98 2.17
C GLU A 51 -1.45 -12.04 1.92
N GLN A 52 -2.56 -12.51 1.35
CA GLN A 52 -3.68 -11.62 1.05
C GLN A 52 -4.42 -11.20 2.32
N ARG A 53 -4.46 -9.89 2.61
CA ARG A 53 -5.17 -9.31 3.76
C ARG A 53 -6.13 -8.24 3.31
N ARG A 54 -7.39 -8.38 3.73
CA ARG A 54 -8.48 -7.53 3.24
C ARG A 54 -8.38 -6.05 3.62
N ASP A 55 -7.49 -5.74 4.55
CA ASP A 55 -7.27 -4.45 5.15
C ASP A 55 -5.85 -3.94 4.92
N ARG A 56 -5.01 -4.60 4.09
CA ARG A 56 -3.60 -4.22 3.90
C ARG A 56 -3.36 -3.47 2.59
N ILE A 57 -2.51 -2.44 2.65
CA ILE A 57 -1.88 -1.77 1.52
C ILE A 57 -0.38 -2.04 1.57
N ASP A 58 0.14 -2.63 0.51
CA ASP A 58 1.57 -2.83 0.27
C ASP A 58 2.12 -1.58 -0.44
N LEU A 59 3.04 -0.87 0.23
CA LEU A 59 3.67 0.38 -0.23
C LEU A 59 5.09 0.07 -0.72
N TRP A 60 5.31 0.15 -2.03
CA TRP A 60 6.59 -0.11 -2.66
C TRP A 60 7.44 1.15 -2.67
N ARG A 61 8.52 1.13 -1.91
CA ARG A 61 9.45 2.26 -1.82
C ARG A 61 10.43 2.24 -2.98
N SER A 62 10.74 3.41 -3.52
CA SER A 62 11.86 3.60 -4.44
C SER A 62 13.21 3.47 -3.70
N ALA A 63 14.30 3.36 -4.46
CA ALA A 63 15.65 3.39 -3.90
C ALA A 63 16.00 4.75 -3.28
N GLU A 64 15.29 5.81 -3.67
CA GLU A 64 15.55 7.18 -3.26
C GLU A 64 14.82 7.57 -1.96
N GLY A 65 13.88 6.76 -1.48
CA GLY A 65 13.10 7.03 -0.26
C GLY A 65 11.59 7.12 -0.44
N PRO A 66 11.04 7.81 -1.46
CA PRO A 66 9.60 7.95 -1.60
C PRO A 66 8.92 6.69 -2.13
N ILE A 67 7.61 6.57 -1.91
CA ILE A 67 6.76 5.51 -2.46
C ILE A 67 6.67 5.65 -3.99
N ALA A 68 7.00 4.56 -4.69
CA ALA A 68 6.95 4.46 -6.14
C ALA A 68 5.66 3.79 -6.64
N SER A 69 5.08 2.90 -5.84
CA SER A 69 3.86 2.18 -6.19
C SER A 69 3.14 1.69 -4.93
N ALA A 70 1.84 1.45 -5.00
CA ALA A 70 1.05 0.87 -3.93
C ALA A 70 0.14 -0.22 -4.49
N SER A 71 -0.21 -1.22 -3.68
CA SER A 71 -1.12 -2.30 -4.08
C SER A 71 -1.91 -2.83 -2.88
N ALA A 72 -3.15 -3.25 -3.10
CA ALA A 72 -3.90 -3.98 -2.07
C ALA A 72 -3.27 -5.35 -1.82
N GLY A 73 -3.09 -5.69 -0.53
CA GLY A 73 -2.21 -6.75 -0.05
C GLY A 73 -2.83 -8.12 0.08
#